data_AF-A0A7X7A9X0-F1
#
_entry.id   AF-A0A7X7A9X0-F1
#
_cell.length_a   1.000
_cell.length_b   1.000
_cell.length_c   1.000
_cell.angle_alpha   90.00
_cell.angle_beta   90.00
_cell.angle_gamma   90.00
#
_symmetry.space_group_name_H-M   'P 1'
#
loop_
_entity.id
_entity.type
_entity.pdbx_description
1 polymer ?
#
loop_
_entity_poly.entity_id
_entity_poly.type
_entity_poly.pdbx_seq_one_letter_code
_entity_poly.pdbx_strand_id
1 'polypeptide(L)'
;MKIKSYEENIHIWGRIWCSLAILMFLSFPIATSIYYSAWPSASGLFKGLLGVAPIFWTVGAIEVFTFAPMLGSGGTYLGFVTGNLTSLKVPCALNALEANDIKPGTDEAEVVSTIAIAVSSIVTTL
;
A
#
# COMPACT_ATOMS: atom_id res chain seq x y z
N MET A 1 14.41 18.78 -20.42
CA MET A 1 13.70 17.87 -19.50
C MET A 1 12.79 18.73 -18.63
N LYS A 2 11.46 18.65 -18.77
CA LYS A 2 10.55 19.44 -17.90
C LYS A 2 10.70 18.91 -16.47
N ILE A 3 10.97 19.80 -15.53
CA ILE A 3 10.96 19.47 -14.10
C ILE A 3 9.51 19.13 -13.76
N LYS A 4 9.26 17.88 -13.39
CA LYS A 4 7.93 17.41 -12.98
C LYS A 4 7.62 17.95 -11.59
N SER A 5 6.34 18.23 -11.34
CA SER A 5 5.87 18.59 -10.00
C SER A 5 6.14 17.46 -9.00
N TYR A 6 6.23 17.79 -7.71
CA TYR A 6 6.35 16.80 -6.63
C TYR A 6 5.23 15.75 -6.73
N GLU A 7 3.98 16.20 -6.87
CA GLU A 7 2.79 15.35 -7.03
C GLU A 7 2.93 14.37 -8.22
N GLU A 8 3.37 14.87 -9.37
CA GLU A 8 3.57 14.04 -10.55
C GLU A 8 4.63 12.96 -10.31
N ASN A 9 5.71 13.30 -9.60
CA ASN A 9 6.77 12.34 -9.27
C ASN A 9 6.29 11.29 -8.27
N ILE A 10 5.56 11.67 -7.21
CA ILE A 10 5.01 10.73 -6.23
C ILE A 10 4.11 9.72 -6.92
N HIS A 11 3.20 10.15 -7.79
CA HIS A 11 2.34 9.23 -8.52
C HIS A 11 3.10 8.31 -9.48
N ILE A 12 4.16 8.79 -10.13
CA ILE A 12 5.00 7.95 -11.00
C ILE A 12 5.69 6.87 -10.18
N TRP A 13 6.40 7.27 -9.12
CA TRP A 13 7.14 6.32 -8.28
C TRP A 13 6.20 5.37 -7.55
N GLY A 14 5.09 5.89 -7.01
CA GLY A 14 4.07 5.08 -6.35
C GLY A 14 3.52 3.99 -7.25
N ARG A 15 3.15 4.31 -8.50
CA ARG A 15 2.68 3.30 -9.47
C ARG A 15 3.75 2.28 -9.82
N ILE A 16 5.01 2.71 -9.99
CA ILE A 16 6.12 1.80 -10.27
C ILE A 16 6.30 0.81 -9.10
N TRP A 17 6.37 1.31 -7.86
CA TRP A 17 6.53 0.48 -6.68
C TRP A 17 5.35 -0.46 -6.42
N CYS A 18 4.12 0.01 -6.60
CA CYS A 18 2.94 -0.87 -6.54
C CYS A 18 2.99 -1.98 -7.60
N SER A 19 3.40 -1.64 -8.82
CA SER A 19 3.52 -2.65 -9.89
C SER A 19 4.60 -3.69 -9.56
N LEU A 20 5.75 -3.25 -9.04
CA LEU A 20 6.82 -4.14 -8.59
C LEU A 20 6.37 -5.03 -7.42
N ALA A 21 5.59 -4.50 -6.47
CA ALA A 21 5.05 -5.27 -5.36
C ALA A 21 4.09 -6.37 -5.85
N ILE A 22 3.21 -6.07 -6.80
CA ILE A 22 2.32 -7.07 -7.42
C ILE A 22 3.15 -8.16 -8.09
N LEU A 23 4.19 -7.79 -8.86
CA LEU A 23 5.08 -8.76 -9.50
C LEU A 23 5.81 -9.64 -8.47
N MET A 24 6.25 -9.07 -7.36
CA MET A 24 6.86 -9.81 -6.24
C MET A 24 5.87 -10.78 -5.59
N PHE A 25 4.62 -10.38 -5.35
CA PHE A 25 3.61 -11.27 -4.77
C PHE A 25 3.22 -12.41 -5.70
N LEU A 26 3.25 -12.18 -7.02
CA LEU A 26 3.01 -13.23 -8.02
C LEU A 26 4.24 -14.10 -8.27
N SER A 27 5.45 -13.58 -8.08
CA SER A 27 6.68 -14.32 -8.37
C SER A 27 6.83 -15.56 -7.49
N PHE A 28 6.48 -15.47 -6.20
CA PHE A 28 6.57 -16.60 -5.27
C PHE A 28 5.69 -17.81 -5.70
N PRO A 29 4.36 -17.68 -5.86
CA PRO A 29 3.53 -18.82 -6.27
C PRO A 29 3.89 -19.34 -7.65
N ILE A 30 4.33 -18.49 -8.58
CA ILE A 30 4.81 -18.91 -9.90
C ILE A 30 6.10 -19.72 -9.76
N ALA A 31 7.08 -19.22 -9.01
CA ALA A 31 8.37 -19.89 -8.80
C ALA A 31 8.18 -21.25 -8.12
N THR A 32 7.32 -21.34 -7.10
CA THR A 32 7.00 -22.62 -6.45
C THR A 32 6.30 -23.58 -7.40
N SER A 33 5.38 -23.09 -8.24
CA SER A 33 4.68 -23.93 -9.23
C SER A 33 5.65 -24.50 -10.28
N ILE A 34 6.63 -23.71 -10.71
CA ILE A 34 7.68 -24.15 -11.63
C ILE A 34 8.59 -25.18 -10.96
N TYR A 35 9.13 -24.86 -9.77
CA TYR A 35 10.11 -25.72 -9.07
C TYR A 35 9.53 -27.08 -8.69
N TYR A 36 8.30 -27.11 -8.18
CA TYR A 36 7.63 -28.35 -7.76
C TYR A 36 6.77 -28.98 -8.86
N SER A 37 6.69 -28.39 -10.05
CA SER A 37 5.74 -28.77 -11.11
C SER A 37 4.28 -28.88 -10.62
N ALA A 38 3.92 -28.07 -9.63
CA ALA A 38 2.66 -28.13 -8.89
C ALA A 38 1.70 -27.03 -9.33
N TRP A 39 1.35 -27.02 -10.61
CA TRP A 39 0.45 -26.02 -11.16
C TRP A 39 -0.98 -26.19 -10.61
N PRO A 40 -1.62 -25.12 -10.10
CA PRO A 40 -3.01 -25.20 -9.68
C PRO A 40 -3.91 -25.46 -10.91
N SER A 41 -4.96 -26.25 -10.72
CA SER A 41 -6.00 -26.36 -11.75
C SER A 41 -6.69 -25.00 -11.90
N ALA A 42 -6.97 -24.58 -13.14
CA ALA A 42 -7.62 -23.29 -13.39
C ALA A 42 -8.94 -23.16 -12.62
N SER A 43 -9.74 -24.24 -12.59
CA SER A 43 -11.00 -24.28 -11.83
C SER A 43 -10.79 -24.14 -10.31
N GLY A 44 -9.73 -24.73 -9.76
CA GLY A 44 -9.37 -24.57 -8.35
C GLY A 44 -8.94 -23.15 -8.02
N LEU A 45 -8.10 -22.56 -8.87
CA LEU A 45 -7.63 -21.17 -8.73
C LEU A 45 -8.81 -20.19 -8.75
N PHE A 46 -9.70 -20.27 -9.73
CA PHE A 46 -10.84 -19.37 -9.83
C PHE A 46 -11.84 -19.54 -8.68
N LYS A 47 -12.09 -20.77 -8.21
CA LYS A 47 -12.93 -21.01 -7.03
C LYS A 47 -12.32 -20.41 -5.76
N GLY A 48 -11.01 -20.59 -5.57
CA GLY A 48 -10.27 -19.99 -4.46
C GLY A 48 -10.33 -18.47 -4.51
N LEU A 49 -10.08 -17.88 -5.69
CA LEU A 49 -10.15 -16.45 -5.91
C LEU A 49 -11.56 -15.91 -5.60
N LEU A 50 -12.62 -16.52 -6.15
CA LEU A 50 -14.00 -16.10 -5.87
C LEU A 50 -14.40 -16.26 -4.41
N GLY A 51 -13.77 -17.17 -3.67
CA GLY A 51 -14.00 -17.34 -2.23
C GLY A 51 -13.48 -16.19 -1.38
N VAL A 52 -12.41 -15.50 -1.81
CA VAL A 52 -11.75 -14.45 -1.02
C VAL A 52 -11.92 -13.05 -1.61
N ALA A 53 -11.96 -12.95 -2.94
CA ALA A 53 -11.92 -11.68 -3.66
C ALA A 53 -13.08 -10.73 -3.32
N PRO A 54 -14.34 -11.17 -3.15
CA PRO A 54 -15.43 -10.27 -2.78
C PRO A 54 -15.19 -9.53 -1.47
N ILE A 55 -14.60 -10.19 -0.48
CA ILE A 55 -14.31 -9.59 0.82
C ILE A 55 -13.10 -8.67 0.71
N PHE A 56 -11.98 -9.18 0.22
CA PHE A 56 -10.72 -8.41 0.20
C PHE A 56 -10.74 -7.24 -0.78
N TRP A 57 -11.38 -7.35 -1.94
CA TRP A 57 -11.51 -6.20 -2.84
C TRP A 57 -12.47 -5.15 -2.30
N THR A 58 -13.56 -5.55 -1.64
CA THR A 58 -14.48 -4.59 -1.02
C THR A 58 -13.79 -3.84 0.12
N VAL A 59 -13.12 -4.56 1.01
CA VAL A 59 -12.36 -3.94 2.11
C VAL A 59 -11.26 -3.04 1.54
N GLY A 60 -10.46 -3.53 0.59
CA GLY A 60 -9.38 -2.74 -0.01
C GLY A 60 -9.89 -1.46 -0.68
N ALA A 61 -11.04 -1.52 -1.37
CA ALA A 61 -11.64 -0.32 -1.95
C ALA A 61 -12.05 0.69 -0.86
N ILE A 62 -12.74 0.23 0.19
CA ILE A 62 -13.14 1.08 1.32
C ILE A 62 -11.93 1.72 1.98
N GLU A 63 -10.86 0.95 2.20
CA GLU A 63 -9.62 1.44 2.81
C GLU A 63 -8.95 2.52 1.95
N VAL A 64 -8.87 2.35 0.62
CA VAL A 64 -8.30 3.37 -0.27
C VAL A 64 -9.10 4.66 -0.20
N PHE A 65 -10.44 4.58 -0.29
CA PHE A 65 -11.29 5.78 -0.25
C PHE A 65 -11.28 6.47 1.11
N THR A 66 -11.09 5.71 2.19
CA THR A 66 -11.11 6.24 3.55
C THR A 66 -9.76 6.87 3.92
N PHE A 67 -8.66 6.16 3.67
CA PHE A 67 -7.34 6.56 4.17
C PHE A 67 -6.56 7.44 3.21
N ALA A 68 -6.79 7.37 1.89
CA ALA A 68 -6.02 8.19 0.95
C ALA A 68 -6.15 9.70 1.19
N PRO A 69 -7.36 10.26 1.44
CA PRO A 69 -7.50 11.68 1.77
C PRO A 69 -6.86 12.07 3.10
N MET A 70 -6.73 11.12 4.03
CA MET A 70 -6.18 11.36 5.36
C MET A 70 -4.66 11.35 5.37
N LEU A 71 -4.04 10.47 4.57
CA LEU A 71 -2.60 10.21 4.58
C LEU A 71 -1.82 10.97 3.49
N GLY A 72 -2.51 11.52 2.50
CA GLY A 72 -1.88 12.13 1.33
C GLY A 72 -1.33 11.10 0.34
N SER A 73 -0.82 11.58 -0.79
CA SER A 73 -0.42 10.72 -1.91
C SER A 73 0.77 9.82 -1.56
N GLY A 74 1.81 10.39 -0.94
CA GLY A 74 3.03 9.67 -0.54
C GLY A 74 2.76 8.60 0.51
N GLY A 75 2.05 8.96 1.58
CA GLY A 75 1.69 8.06 2.66
C GLY A 75 0.81 6.90 2.19
N THR A 76 -0.10 7.17 1.26
CA THR A 76 -0.97 6.14 0.66
C THR A 76 -0.14 5.12 -0.11
N TYR A 77 0.66 5.53 -1.10
CA TYR A 77 1.44 4.56 -1.89
C TYR A 77 2.38 3.73 -1.01
N LEU A 78 3.08 4.37 -0.09
CA LEU A 78 4.02 3.67 0.79
C LEU A 78 3.31 2.73 1.75
N GLY A 79 2.20 3.18 2.35
CA GLY A 79 1.40 2.37 3.26
C GLY A 79 0.82 1.14 2.57
N PHE A 80 0.24 1.28 1.38
CA PHE A 80 -0.35 0.15 0.65
C PHE A 80 0.68 -0.86 0.16
N VAL A 81 1.91 -0.43 -0.16
CA VAL A 81 3.00 -1.33 -0.53
C VAL A 81 3.54 -2.10 0.69
N THR A 82 3.64 -1.44 1.83
CA THR A 82 4.22 -2.02 3.05
C THR A 82 3.22 -2.80 3.91
N GLY A 83 1.93 -2.56 3.72
CA GLY A 83 0.84 -3.27 4.38
C GLY A 83 0.64 -2.87 5.85
N ASN A 84 -0.20 -3.65 6.54
CA ASN A 84 -0.59 -3.42 7.94
C ASN A 84 -1.15 -2.00 8.19
N LEU A 85 -1.97 -1.51 7.26
CA LEU A 85 -2.43 -0.13 7.22
C LEU A 85 -3.26 0.22 8.47
N THR A 86 -4.35 -0.50 8.66
CA THR A 86 -5.36 -0.22 9.68
C THR A 86 -4.85 -0.45 11.10
N SER A 87 -4.01 -1.46 11.32
CA SER A 87 -3.55 -1.80 12.67
C SER A 87 -2.29 -1.04 13.10
N LEU A 88 -1.52 -0.47 12.16
CA LEU A 88 -0.28 0.22 12.51
C LEU A 88 -0.06 1.55 11.76
N LYS A 89 -0.09 1.55 10.42
CA LYS A 89 0.35 2.72 9.64
C LYS A 89 -0.56 3.93 9.81
N VAL A 90 -1.87 3.70 9.75
CA VAL A 90 -2.90 4.74 9.94
C VAL A 90 -2.81 5.31 11.37
N PRO A 91 -2.83 4.51 12.45
CA PRO A 91 -2.62 5.02 13.80
C PRO A 91 -1.32 5.80 13.99
N CYS A 92 -0.19 5.32 13.44
CA CYS A 92 1.09 6.03 13.54
C CYS A 92 1.05 7.39 12.85
N ALA A 93 0.45 7.48 11.65
CA ALA A 93 0.30 8.74 10.94
C ALA A 93 -0.63 9.70 11.70
N LEU A 94 -1.80 9.24 12.14
CA LEU A 94 -2.76 10.07 12.87
C LEU A 94 -2.20 10.58 14.20
N ASN A 95 -1.53 9.71 14.97
CA ASN A 95 -0.88 10.12 16.22
C ASN A 95 0.22 11.16 15.97
N ALA A 96 0.96 11.05 14.86
CA ALA A 96 1.98 12.03 14.50
C ALA A 96 1.37 13.38 14.12
N LEU A 97 0.23 13.38 13.42
CA LEU A 97 -0.50 14.62 13.10
C LEU A 97 -1.08 15.27 14.36
N GLU A 98 -1.72 14.48 15.23
CA GLU A 98 -2.32 14.96 16.48
C GLU A 98 -1.26 15.51 17.43
N ALA A 99 -0.11 14.83 17.57
CA ALA A 99 0.99 15.28 18.43
C ALA A 99 1.63 16.61 17.98
N ASN A 100 1.39 17.05 16.74
CA ASN A 100 1.90 18.29 16.18
C ASN A 100 0.77 19.29 15.86
N ASP A 101 -0.48 19.01 16.26
CA ASP A 101 -1.66 19.85 15.97
C ASP A 101 -1.90 20.12 14.46
N ILE A 102 -1.52 19.17 13.59
CA ILE A 102 -1.61 19.31 12.13
C ILE A 102 -2.96 18.78 11.63
N LYS A 103 -3.63 19.56 10.78
CA LYS A 103 -4.91 19.16 10.17
C LYS A 103 -4.70 18.23 8.97
N PRO A 104 -5.42 17.10 8.88
CA PRO A 104 -5.41 16.23 7.70
C PRO A 104 -5.81 16.97 6.41
N GLY A 105 -5.31 16.50 5.27
CA GLY A 105 -5.60 17.08 3.95
C GLY A 105 -4.84 18.37 3.63
N THR A 106 -3.82 18.71 4.43
CA THR A 106 -2.86 19.79 4.14
C THR A 106 -1.55 19.21 3.59
N ASP A 107 -0.78 20.01 2.85
CA ASP A 107 0.54 19.61 2.35
C ASP A 107 1.48 19.19 3.50
N GLU A 108 1.39 19.87 4.64
CA GLU A 108 2.13 19.55 5.85
C GLU A 108 1.74 18.17 6.40
N ALA A 109 0.45 17.86 6.44
CA ALA A 109 -0.04 16.56 6.86
C ALA A 109 0.45 15.43 5.96
N GLU A 110 0.52 15.65 4.64
CA GLU A 110 1.06 14.65 3.72
C GLU A 110 2.53 14.33 4.01
N VAL A 111 3.35 15.36 4.25
CA VAL A 111 4.77 15.18 4.56
C VAL A 111 4.94 14.40 5.87
N VAL A 112 4.26 14.83 6.93
CA VAL A 112 4.36 14.19 8.26
C VAL A 112 3.83 12.75 8.23
N SER A 113 2.69 12.53 7.57
CA SER A 113 2.11 11.19 7.42
C SER A 113 3.04 10.26 6.64
N THR A 114 3.66 10.75 5.57
CA THR A 114 4.61 9.97 4.76
C THR A 114 5.82 9.54 5.61
N ILE A 115 6.37 10.46 6.41
CA ILE A 115 7.50 10.15 7.31
C ILE A 115 7.09 9.13 8.37
N ALA A 116 5.94 9.33 9.03
CA ALA A 116 5.44 8.41 10.06
C ALA A 116 5.24 6.99 9.50
N ILE A 117 4.68 6.88 8.29
CA ILE A 117 4.49 5.60 7.61
C ILE A 117 5.84 4.99 7.22
N ALA A 118 6.78 5.78 6.68
CA ALA A 118 8.12 5.28 6.35
C ALA A 118 8.86 4.72 7.55
N VAL A 119 8.88 5.47 8.66
CA VAL A 119 9.53 5.05 9.91
C VAL A 119 8.87 3.80 10.47
N SER A 120 7.54 3.79 10.58
CA SER A 120 6.83 2.61 11.07
C SER A 120 7.04 1.38 10.18
N SER A 121 7.28 1.55 8.88
CA SER A 121 7.59 0.47 7.94
C SER A 121 9.00 -0.08 8.10
N ILE A 122 9.98 0.78 8.37
CA ILE A 122 11.33 0.33 8.71
C ILE A 122 11.30 -0.44 10.04
N VAL A 123 10.64 0.09 11.06
CA VAL A 123 10.59 -0.54 12.39
C VAL A 123 9.94 -1.92 12.35
N THR A 124 8.95 -2.15 11.48
CA THR A 124 8.36 -3.50 11.32
C THR A 124 9.27 -4.54 10.68
N THR A 125 10.44 -4.14 10.19
CA THR A 125 11.44 -5.03 9.57
C THR A 125 12.67 -5.28 10.44
N LEU A 126 12.76 -4.63 11.60
CA LEU A 126 13.83 -4.78 12.60
C LEU A 126 13.35 -5.65 13.77
#